data_AF-A0A9Q0LKG1-F1
#
_entry.id   AF-A0A9Q0LKG1-F1
#
_cell.length_a   1.000
_cell.length_b   1.000
_cell.length_c   1.000
_cell.angle_alpha   90.00
_cell.angle_beta   90.00
_cell.angle_gamma   90.00
#
_symmetry.space_group_name_H-M   'P 1'
#
loop_
_entity.id
_entity.type
_entity.pdbx_description
1 polymer ?
#
loop_
_entity_poly.entity_id
_entity_poly.type
_entity_poly.pdbx_seq_one_letter_code
_entity_poly.pdbx_strand_id
1 'polypeptide(L)'
;MLFTYIPIEKVDIIRASKLGDLEMLNKALKRGYSINEKTKSTPLHCACKSNLDINFIQILIDSGANLSLIDKNTPLHDACCFGAKTEIIELLLKNKADPNAKNGYTPLHYACEKKPEFEKISLLLSFNSLVNPLNNVNEKLLLFIFLENILNRNFGLFLKDYFSPLQLACKSNAPPEVIEILLKKGANTYLENNKKAIDYVTDDRIKDLFHIYHPLVVDLRKLYDWGEIYDLTIPTLRQKFRAHKCICQVRLGECYDKAMEHFVNSTKMEVAKYLKWVYGGISKYSPDFEMIEEFGKEIGMKKEDVEEKSTTDGLIKDISKLYEDEKGKDFEIIVDEVKIPVHKVILFCRCEIYRAMFLLNKNDNSNQVPDVSGRSVDTIKAFVKYLYTDNLDDNLEKDVIRELSDAKDFYQLTPGSSLPVYVKHYQKRRRRKIY
;
A
#
# COMPACT_ATOMS: atom_id res chain seq x y z
N MET A 1 -47.10 -20.19 -61.28
CA MET A 1 -46.38 -20.72 -60.11
C MET A 1 -45.69 -19.55 -59.44
N LEU A 2 -46.15 -19.19 -58.24
CA LEU A 2 -45.53 -18.17 -57.40
C LEU A 2 -44.18 -18.72 -56.90
N PHE A 3 -43.07 -18.12 -57.35
CA PHE A 3 -41.80 -18.28 -56.67
C PHE A 3 -41.89 -17.49 -55.37
N THR A 4 -42.14 -18.20 -54.27
CA THR A 4 -42.01 -17.66 -52.93
C THR A 4 -40.55 -17.29 -52.68
N TYR A 5 -40.29 -16.00 -52.62
CA TYR A 5 -39.01 -15.43 -52.19
C TYR A 5 -38.81 -15.80 -50.71
N ILE A 6 -38.11 -16.90 -50.44
CA ILE A 6 -37.68 -17.25 -49.09
C ILE A 6 -36.59 -16.23 -48.71
N PRO A 7 -36.80 -15.34 -47.73
CA PRO A 7 -35.78 -14.40 -47.33
C PRO A 7 -34.62 -15.20 -46.73
N ILE A 8 -33.43 -15.10 -47.35
CA ILE A 8 -32.20 -15.61 -46.76
C ILE A 8 -32.08 -14.97 -45.38
N GLU A 9 -32.23 -15.76 -44.31
CA GLU A 9 -31.98 -15.29 -42.95
C GLU A 9 -30.66 -14.53 -42.93
N LYS A 10 -30.74 -13.24 -42.62
CA LYS A 10 -29.61 -12.32 -42.59
C LYS A 10 -28.74 -12.71 -41.38
N VAL A 11 -27.84 -13.66 -41.59
CA VAL A 11 -26.87 -14.11 -40.58
C VAL A 11 -25.92 -12.96 -40.30
N ASP A 12 -25.92 -12.50 -39.06
CA ASP A 12 -25.16 -11.33 -38.62
C ASP A 12 -24.51 -11.66 -37.26
N ILE A 13 -23.18 -11.78 -37.25
CA ILE A 13 -22.41 -12.13 -36.06
C ILE A 13 -22.55 -11.09 -34.95
N ILE A 14 -22.73 -9.81 -35.30
CA ILE A 14 -22.96 -8.73 -34.33
C ILE A 14 -24.35 -8.86 -33.70
N ARG A 15 -25.36 -9.21 -34.50
CA ARG A 15 -26.72 -9.47 -33.96
C ARG A 15 -26.70 -10.68 -33.03
N ALA A 16 -25.94 -11.73 -33.36
CA ALA A 16 -25.82 -12.92 -32.53
C ALA A 16 -25.25 -12.58 -31.16
N SER A 17 -24.15 -11.82 -31.13
CA SER A 17 -23.49 -11.40 -29.89
C SER A 17 -24.19 -10.27 -29.12
N LYS A 18 -25.20 -9.63 -29.71
CA LYS A 18 -26.10 -8.74 -28.94
C LYS A 18 -27.19 -9.50 -28.20
N LEU A 19 -27.66 -10.59 -28.79
CA LEU A 19 -28.79 -11.39 -28.30
C LEU A 19 -28.36 -12.64 -27.50
N GLY A 20 -27.09 -13.04 -27.58
CA GLY A 20 -26.61 -14.29 -26.98
C GLY A 20 -27.02 -15.54 -27.77
N ASP A 21 -27.26 -15.39 -29.08
CA ASP A 21 -27.70 -16.47 -29.95
C ASP A 21 -26.49 -17.31 -30.42
N LEU A 22 -26.25 -18.43 -29.73
CA LEU A 22 -25.14 -19.35 -30.04
C LEU A 22 -25.32 -20.05 -31.38
N GLU A 23 -26.56 -20.36 -31.77
CA GLU A 23 -26.83 -21.06 -33.03
C GLU A 23 -26.50 -20.14 -34.21
N MET A 24 -26.95 -18.88 -34.16
CA MET A 24 -26.63 -17.89 -35.17
C MET A 24 -25.15 -17.51 -35.17
N LEU A 25 -24.49 -17.43 -34.01
CA LEU A 25 -23.04 -17.21 -33.90
C LEU A 25 -22.29 -18.32 -34.64
N ASN A 26 -22.60 -19.59 -34.35
CA ASN A 26 -21.97 -20.74 -34.99
C ASN A 26 -22.25 -20.80 -36.50
N LYS A 27 -23.47 -20.47 -36.92
CA LYS A 27 -23.85 -20.38 -38.34
C LYS A 27 -23.07 -19.28 -39.06
N ALA A 28 -22.82 -18.14 -38.40
CA ALA A 28 -22.00 -17.06 -38.93
C ALA A 28 -20.53 -17.47 -39.06
N LEU A 29 -19.93 -18.05 -38.03
CA LEU A 29 -18.54 -18.51 -38.06
C LEU A 29 -18.31 -19.58 -39.15
N LYS A 30 -19.24 -20.53 -39.30
CA LYS A 30 -19.19 -21.53 -40.39
C LYS A 30 -19.28 -20.92 -41.79
N ARG A 31 -19.92 -19.76 -41.92
CA ARG A 31 -20.02 -19.00 -43.18
C ARG A 31 -18.79 -18.10 -43.43
N GLY A 32 -17.77 -18.14 -42.57
CA GLY A 32 -16.53 -17.41 -42.72
C GLY A 32 -16.54 -15.98 -42.18
N TYR A 33 -17.56 -15.59 -41.40
CA TYR A 33 -17.54 -14.30 -40.70
C TYR A 33 -16.43 -14.29 -39.64
N SER A 34 -15.70 -13.18 -39.54
CA SER A 34 -14.62 -13.04 -38.56
C SER A 34 -15.20 -12.88 -37.16
N ILE A 35 -14.66 -13.59 -36.16
CA ILE A 35 -14.98 -13.35 -34.73
C ILE A 35 -14.64 -11.91 -34.29
N ASN A 36 -13.77 -11.24 -35.05
CA ASN A 36 -13.33 -9.87 -34.85
C ASN A 36 -13.99 -8.90 -35.85
N GLU A 37 -15.08 -9.30 -36.51
CA GLU A 37 -15.83 -8.45 -37.43
C GLU A 37 -16.14 -7.11 -36.76
N LYS A 38 -15.69 -6.01 -37.36
CA LYS A 38 -15.85 -4.67 -36.78
C LYS A 38 -16.66 -3.81 -37.75
N THR A 39 -17.94 -3.66 -37.46
CA THR A 39 -18.79 -2.68 -38.17
C THR A 39 -18.78 -1.35 -37.43
N LYS A 40 -19.26 -1.36 -36.18
CA LYS A 40 -19.08 -0.30 -35.19
C LYS A 40 -18.40 -0.90 -33.96
N SER A 41 -19.03 -1.89 -33.35
CA SER A 41 -18.48 -2.68 -32.25
C SER A 41 -18.14 -4.11 -32.72
N THR A 42 -17.23 -4.81 -32.04
CA THR A 42 -16.98 -6.25 -32.32
C THR A 42 -18.00 -7.13 -31.60
N PRO A 43 -18.11 -8.44 -31.96
CA PRO A 43 -18.89 -9.42 -31.21
C PRO A 43 -18.67 -9.35 -29.69
N LEU A 44 -17.40 -9.26 -29.27
CA LEU A 44 -17.04 -9.19 -27.84
C LEU A 44 -17.49 -7.88 -27.18
N HIS A 45 -17.38 -6.72 -27.85
CA HIS A 45 -17.92 -5.47 -27.32
C HIS A 45 -19.44 -5.57 -27.12
N CYS A 46 -20.17 -6.16 -28.09
CA CYS A 46 -21.62 -6.33 -27.97
C CYS A 46 -21.98 -7.26 -26.80
N ALA A 47 -21.26 -8.37 -26.63
CA ALA A 47 -21.50 -9.28 -25.52
C ALA A 47 -21.26 -8.63 -24.15
N CYS A 48 -20.19 -7.83 -24.01
CA CYS A 48 -19.90 -7.07 -22.79
C CYS A 48 -20.94 -5.99 -22.51
N LYS A 49 -21.38 -5.22 -23.54
CA LYS A 49 -22.42 -4.18 -23.40
C LYS A 49 -23.78 -4.76 -23.03
N SER A 50 -24.13 -5.91 -23.60
CA SER A 50 -25.39 -6.61 -23.33
C SER A 50 -25.36 -7.43 -22.04
N ASN A 51 -24.22 -7.47 -21.33
CA ASN A 51 -24.04 -8.27 -20.11
C ASN A 51 -24.46 -9.73 -20.28
N LEU A 52 -24.04 -10.35 -21.40
CA LEU A 52 -24.39 -11.73 -21.73
C LEU A 52 -23.78 -12.72 -20.72
N ASP A 53 -24.31 -13.95 -20.73
CA ASP A 53 -23.81 -15.04 -19.91
C ASP A 53 -22.30 -15.24 -20.09
N ILE A 54 -21.61 -15.55 -18.98
CA ILE A 54 -20.17 -15.77 -18.96
C ILE A 54 -19.73 -16.85 -19.95
N ASN A 55 -20.54 -17.89 -20.15
CA ASN A 55 -20.26 -18.96 -21.10
C ASN A 55 -20.24 -18.46 -22.54
N PHE A 56 -21.13 -17.52 -22.89
CA PHE A 56 -21.15 -16.92 -24.22
C PHE A 56 -19.89 -16.09 -24.46
N ILE A 57 -19.47 -15.31 -23.47
CA ILE A 57 -18.25 -14.50 -23.53
C ILE A 57 -17.01 -15.40 -23.61
N GLN A 58 -16.96 -16.49 -22.84
CA GLN A 58 -15.91 -17.49 -22.90
C GLN A 58 -15.80 -18.08 -24.31
N ILE A 59 -16.92 -18.47 -24.94
CA ILE A 59 -16.93 -19.00 -26.31
C ILE A 59 -16.37 -17.99 -27.32
N LEU A 60 -16.67 -16.69 -27.18
CA LEU A 60 -16.08 -15.66 -28.04
C LEU A 60 -14.57 -15.56 -27.86
N ILE A 61 -14.08 -15.58 -26.61
CA ILE A 61 -12.64 -15.53 -26.29
C ILE A 61 -11.92 -16.77 -26.84
N ASP A 62 -12.47 -17.95 -26.60
CA ASP A 62 -11.94 -19.24 -27.09
C ASP A 62 -11.92 -19.32 -28.62
N SER A 63 -12.87 -18.64 -29.27
CA SER A 63 -12.92 -18.50 -30.73
C SER A 63 -11.92 -17.46 -31.28
N GLY A 64 -11.09 -16.83 -30.44
CA GLY A 64 -10.05 -15.89 -30.85
C GLY A 64 -10.49 -14.43 -30.89
N ALA A 65 -11.51 -14.04 -30.11
CA ALA A 65 -11.89 -12.64 -29.99
C ALA A 65 -10.74 -11.79 -29.41
N ASN A 66 -10.44 -10.67 -30.07
CA ASN A 66 -9.38 -9.76 -29.68
C ASN A 66 -9.88 -8.76 -28.63
N LEU A 67 -9.30 -8.85 -27.44
CA LEU A 67 -9.61 -8.06 -26.25
C LEU A 67 -9.07 -6.63 -26.29
N SER A 68 -8.17 -6.31 -27.22
CA SER A 68 -7.52 -5.00 -27.35
C SER A 68 -8.12 -4.12 -28.45
N LEU A 69 -9.09 -4.64 -29.22
CA LEU A 69 -9.72 -3.85 -30.27
C LEU A 69 -10.49 -2.69 -29.65
N ILE A 70 -10.24 -1.48 -30.16
CA ILE A 70 -10.91 -0.26 -29.70
C ILE A 70 -11.99 0.11 -30.71
N ASP A 71 -13.25 0.11 -30.30
CA ASP A 71 -14.32 0.86 -30.99
C ASP A 71 -14.24 2.34 -30.56
N LYS A 72 -15.08 2.76 -29.61
CA LYS A 72 -14.86 3.94 -28.75
C LYS A 72 -14.20 3.57 -27.43
N ASN A 73 -14.35 2.30 -27.05
CA ASN A 73 -13.97 1.67 -25.80
C ASN A 73 -13.25 0.35 -26.17
N THR A 74 -12.44 -0.22 -25.28
CA THR A 74 -12.12 -1.66 -25.38
C THR A 74 -13.28 -2.48 -24.81
N PRO A 75 -13.34 -3.81 -25.04
CA PRO A 75 -14.32 -4.67 -24.38
C PRO A 75 -14.31 -4.53 -22.85
N LEU A 76 -13.14 -4.34 -22.24
CA LEU A 76 -13.00 -4.12 -20.80
C LEU A 76 -13.59 -2.77 -20.36
N HIS A 77 -13.37 -1.69 -21.14
CA HIS A 77 -14.05 -0.41 -20.89
C HIS A 77 -15.57 -0.55 -20.96
N ASP A 78 -16.09 -1.26 -21.96
CA ASP A 78 -17.53 -1.50 -22.10
C ASP A 78 -18.10 -2.33 -20.95
N ALA A 79 -17.40 -3.39 -20.53
CA ALA A 79 -17.79 -4.18 -19.37
C ALA A 79 -17.90 -3.31 -18.11
N CYS A 80 -16.92 -2.43 -17.87
CA CYS A 80 -16.94 -1.50 -16.74
C CYS A 80 -18.02 -0.41 -16.89
N CYS A 81 -18.18 0.18 -18.07
CA CYS A 81 -19.09 1.29 -18.33
C CYS A 81 -20.57 0.87 -18.27
N PHE A 82 -20.90 -0.33 -18.75
CA PHE A 82 -22.28 -0.84 -18.78
C PHE A 82 -22.63 -1.74 -17.59
N GLY A 83 -21.74 -1.81 -16.59
CA GLY A 83 -22.00 -2.52 -15.34
C GLY A 83 -22.08 -4.04 -15.50
N ALA A 84 -21.32 -4.62 -16.42
CA ALA A 84 -21.25 -6.07 -16.60
C ALA A 84 -20.92 -6.79 -15.29
N LYS A 85 -21.35 -8.05 -15.12
CA LYS A 85 -21.10 -8.81 -13.89
C LYS A 85 -19.60 -8.92 -13.57
N THR A 86 -19.25 -9.00 -12.28
CA THR A 86 -17.86 -9.05 -11.81
C THR A 86 -17.08 -10.20 -12.43
N GLU A 87 -17.72 -11.35 -12.62
CA GLU A 87 -17.11 -12.55 -13.22
C GLU A 87 -16.72 -12.34 -14.69
N ILE A 88 -17.44 -11.47 -15.42
CA ILE A 88 -17.09 -11.12 -16.81
C ILE A 88 -15.83 -10.26 -16.82
N ILE A 89 -15.74 -9.27 -15.92
CA ILE A 89 -14.55 -8.41 -15.79
C ILE A 89 -13.34 -9.27 -15.40
N GLU A 90 -13.51 -10.18 -14.45
CA GLU A 90 -12.46 -11.11 -14.02
C GLU A 90 -12.01 -12.00 -15.17
N LEU A 91 -12.96 -12.53 -15.96
CA LEU A 91 -12.66 -13.36 -17.11
C LEU A 91 -11.82 -12.62 -18.15
N LEU A 92 -12.18 -11.38 -18.48
CA LEU A 92 -11.43 -10.55 -19.43
C LEU A 92 -10.00 -10.28 -18.92
N LEU A 93 -9.84 -9.94 -17.65
CA LEU A 93 -8.53 -9.69 -17.02
C LEU A 93 -7.65 -10.93 -16.98
N LYS A 94 -8.21 -12.10 -16.61
CA LYS A 94 -7.52 -13.39 -16.65
C LYS A 94 -7.05 -13.76 -18.06
N ASN A 95 -7.80 -13.36 -19.08
CA ASN A 95 -7.44 -13.54 -20.49
C ASN A 95 -6.57 -12.40 -21.06
N LYS A 96 -5.89 -11.64 -20.20
CA LYS A 96 -4.91 -10.60 -20.58
C LYS A 96 -5.51 -9.37 -21.27
N ALA A 97 -6.77 -9.03 -21.00
CA ALA A 97 -7.26 -7.69 -21.29
C ALA A 97 -6.43 -6.66 -20.51
N ASP A 98 -5.98 -5.59 -21.18
CA ASP A 98 -5.17 -4.55 -20.53
C ASP A 98 -6.02 -3.72 -19.55
N PRO A 99 -5.78 -3.82 -18.22
CA PRO A 99 -6.50 -3.05 -17.22
C PRO A 99 -6.24 -1.53 -17.32
N ASN A 100 -5.19 -1.15 -18.05
CA ASN A 100 -4.72 0.22 -18.24
C ASN A 100 -4.95 0.74 -19.66
N ALA A 101 -5.72 0.01 -20.47
CA ALA A 101 -6.06 0.45 -21.82
C ALA A 101 -6.61 1.89 -21.76
N LYS A 102 -6.20 2.73 -22.71
CA LYS A 102 -6.62 4.14 -22.75
C LYS A 102 -7.46 4.44 -23.98
N ASN A 103 -8.64 5.01 -23.77
CA ASN A 103 -9.47 5.63 -24.81
C ASN A 103 -9.75 7.13 -24.52
N GLY A 104 -8.91 7.74 -23.68
CA GLY A 104 -9.19 9.01 -22.99
C GLY A 104 -9.41 8.81 -21.49
N TYR A 105 -9.95 7.66 -21.11
CA TYR A 105 -10.09 7.17 -19.73
C TYR A 105 -9.54 5.72 -19.65
N THR A 106 -9.45 5.14 -18.45
CA THR A 106 -9.15 3.71 -18.26
C THR A 106 -10.40 2.94 -17.84
N PRO A 107 -10.44 1.61 -17.91
CA PRO A 107 -11.56 0.82 -17.42
C PRO A 107 -11.92 1.13 -15.95
N LEU A 108 -10.90 1.36 -15.11
CA LEU A 108 -11.09 1.80 -13.72
C LEU A 108 -11.87 3.12 -13.63
N HIS A 109 -11.66 4.06 -14.57
CA HIS A 109 -12.42 5.30 -14.57
C HIS A 109 -13.91 5.07 -14.80
N TYR A 110 -14.26 4.23 -15.78
CA TYR A 110 -15.66 3.91 -16.08
C TYR A 110 -16.33 3.12 -14.96
N ALA A 111 -15.59 2.21 -14.31
CA ALA A 111 -16.09 1.47 -13.14
C ALA A 111 -16.47 2.42 -11.99
N CYS A 112 -15.76 3.54 -11.83
CA CYS A 112 -16.04 4.54 -10.81
C CYS A 112 -17.13 5.56 -11.19
N GLU A 113 -17.28 5.93 -12.47
CA GLU A 113 -18.16 7.03 -12.90
C GLU A 113 -19.66 6.65 -12.93
N LYS A 114 -20.02 5.47 -13.44
CA LYS A 114 -21.43 5.14 -13.71
C LYS A 114 -22.15 4.54 -12.52
N LYS A 115 -21.62 3.46 -11.97
CA LYS A 115 -22.17 2.73 -10.84
C LYS A 115 -21.04 1.98 -10.13
N PRO A 116 -20.34 2.63 -9.20
CA PRO A 116 -19.22 2.02 -8.52
C PRO A 116 -19.69 0.88 -7.63
N GLU A 117 -19.16 -0.30 -7.92
CA GLU A 117 -19.35 -1.52 -7.13
C GLU A 117 -17.97 -1.90 -6.57
N PHE A 118 -17.87 -1.99 -5.24
CA PHE A 118 -16.61 -2.22 -4.53
C PHE A 118 -15.86 -3.46 -5.03
N GLU A 119 -16.59 -4.54 -5.32
CA GLU A 119 -16.04 -5.80 -5.82
C GLU A 119 -15.31 -5.62 -7.16
N LYS A 120 -15.93 -4.89 -8.11
CA LYS A 120 -15.35 -4.66 -9.45
C LYS A 120 -14.11 -3.79 -9.40
N ILE A 121 -14.10 -2.80 -8.51
CA ILE A 121 -12.99 -1.87 -8.37
C ILE A 121 -11.83 -2.55 -7.64
N SER A 122 -12.11 -3.31 -6.59
CA SER A 122 -11.11 -4.15 -5.90
C SER A 122 -10.49 -5.16 -6.85
N LEU A 123 -11.30 -5.78 -7.72
CA LEU A 123 -10.84 -6.68 -8.76
C LEU A 123 -9.93 -5.97 -9.77
N LEU A 124 -10.31 -4.81 -10.30
CA LEU A 124 -9.44 -4.07 -11.22
C LEU A 124 -8.10 -3.68 -10.56
N LEU A 125 -8.12 -3.25 -9.30
CA LEU A 125 -6.93 -2.89 -8.54
C LEU A 125 -6.02 -4.09 -8.25
N SER A 126 -6.58 -5.30 -8.07
CA SER A 126 -5.79 -6.51 -7.87
C SER A 126 -5.04 -6.94 -9.14
N PHE A 127 -5.53 -6.55 -10.32
CA PHE A 127 -4.89 -6.79 -11.62
C PHE A 127 -3.97 -5.63 -12.07
N ASN A 128 -3.35 -4.89 -11.15
CA ASN A 128 -2.41 -3.79 -11.48
C ASN A 128 -3.01 -2.66 -12.33
N SER A 129 -4.30 -2.36 -12.17
CA SER A 129 -4.86 -1.11 -12.70
C SER A 129 -4.13 0.09 -12.07
N LEU A 130 -3.55 0.93 -12.93
CA LEU A 130 -2.95 2.20 -12.58
C LEU A 130 -4.05 3.13 -12.11
N VAL A 131 -3.92 3.57 -10.86
CA VAL A 131 -4.81 4.57 -10.26
C VAL A 131 -4.66 5.93 -10.93
N ASN A 132 -3.48 6.22 -11.52
CA ASN A 132 -3.13 7.54 -12.06
C ASN A 132 -2.55 7.50 -13.49
N PRO A 133 -3.36 7.38 -14.55
CA PRO A 133 -2.89 7.38 -15.93
C PRO A 133 -2.86 8.78 -16.57
N LEU A 134 -2.11 9.73 -16.01
CA LEU A 134 -1.67 11.00 -16.61
C LEU A 134 -2.79 11.91 -17.19
N ASN A 135 -3.80 12.34 -16.41
CA ASN A 135 -4.54 13.59 -16.70
C ASN A 135 -5.02 14.34 -15.44
N ASN A 136 -4.51 15.57 -15.29
CA ASN A 136 -4.25 16.28 -14.02
C ASN A 136 -5.44 16.86 -13.21
N VAL A 137 -6.71 16.59 -13.55
CA VAL A 137 -7.86 17.19 -12.80
C VAL A 137 -8.93 16.16 -12.41
N ASN A 138 -9.12 15.11 -13.21
CA ASN A 138 -10.14 14.09 -12.96
C ASN A 138 -9.69 13.02 -11.95
N GLU A 139 -8.38 12.79 -11.76
CA GLU A 139 -7.86 11.68 -10.94
C GLU A 139 -8.15 11.85 -9.43
N LYS A 140 -8.09 13.08 -8.90
CA LYS A 140 -8.54 13.37 -7.52
C LYS A 140 -10.05 13.20 -7.37
N LEU A 141 -10.80 13.55 -8.42
CA LEU A 141 -12.26 13.50 -8.43
C LEU A 141 -12.76 12.05 -8.50
N LEU A 142 -12.07 11.13 -9.16
CA LEU A 142 -12.49 9.74 -9.28
C LEU A 142 -12.24 8.90 -8.02
N LEU A 143 -11.11 9.10 -7.34
CA LEU A 143 -10.89 8.48 -6.03
C LEU A 143 -11.84 9.06 -4.98
N PHE A 144 -12.19 10.35 -5.13
CA PHE A 144 -13.24 11.01 -4.35
C PHE A 144 -14.64 10.41 -4.63
N ILE A 145 -15.02 10.21 -5.90
CA ILE A 145 -16.30 9.58 -6.31
C ILE A 145 -16.37 8.11 -5.86
N PHE A 146 -15.27 7.36 -5.96
CA PHE A 146 -15.19 5.99 -5.46
C PHE A 146 -15.42 5.92 -3.94
N LEU A 147 -14.79 6.81 -3.19
CA LEU A 147 -14.98 6.90 -1.74
C LEU A 147 -16.37 7.44 -1.39
N GLU A 148 -16.91 8.45 -2.07
CA GLU A 148 -18.28 8.94 -1.83
C GLU A 148 -19.34 7.86 -2.03
N ASN A 149 -19.22 7.04 -3.08
CA ASN A 149 -20.23 6.03 -3.37
C ASN A 149 -20.15 4.81 -2.46
N ILE A 150 -18.97 4.45 -1.93
CA ILE A 150 -18.87 3.45 -0.84
C ILE A 150 -19.58 3.96 0.43
N LEU A 151 -19.60 5.28 0.65
CA LEU A 151 -20.00 5.91 1.91
C LEU A 151 -21.43 6.43 1.93
N ASN A 152 -22.13 6.31 0.80
CA ASN A 152 -23.58 6.36 0.66
C ASN A 152 -24.29 7.42 1.54
N ARG A 153 -23.81 8.67 1.49
CA ARG A 153 -24.56 9.85 1.97
C ARG A 153 -24.26 11.08 1.10
N ASN A 154 -25.35 11.74 0.71
CA ASN A 154 -25.40 13.08 0.10
C ASN A 154 -24.30 14.01 0.62
N PHE A 155 -23.29 14.28 -0.19
CA PHE A 155 -22.50 15.50 -0.06
C PHE A 155 -22.43 16.20 -1.42
N GLY A 156 -23.33 17.17 -1.59
CA GLY A 156 -23.18 18.14 -2.65
C GLY A 156 -21.87 18.90 -2.47
N LEU A 157 -21.09 18.97 -3.56
CA LEU A 157 -20.20 20.07 -3.92
C LEU A 157 -19.43 20.74 -2.76
N PHE A 158 -18.25 20.23 -2.42
CA PHE A 158 -17.24 21.03 -1.71
C PHE A 158 -15.85 20.91 -2.36
N LEU A 159 -15.68 21.64 -3.46
CA LEU A 159 -14.39 21.90 -4.12
C LEU A 159 -13.49 22.91 -3.36
N LYS A 160 -13.66 23.08 -2.05
CA LYS A 160 -12.90 24.09 -1.28
C LYS A 160 -11.78 23.55 -0.41
N ASP A 161 -11.89 22.33 0.12
CA ASP A 161 -10.94 21.81 1.09
C ASP A 161 -10.18 20.58 0.54
N TYR A 162 -8.86 20.71 0.41
CA TYR A 162 -7.94 19.72 -0.17
C TYR A 162 -7.70 18.53 0.77
N PHE A 163 -8.67 17.62 0.89
CA PHE A 163 -8.48 16.35 1.61
C PHE A 163 -7.81 15.28 0.72
N SER A 164 -6.92 14.49 1.30
CA SER A 164 -6.34 13.27 0.73
C SER A 164 -7.35 12.10 0.75
N PRO A 165 -7.13 11.03 -0.02
CA PRO A 165 -8.01 9.86 -0.03
C PRO A 165 -8.19 9.22 1.36
N LEU A 166 -7.10 9.13 2.14
CA LEU A 166 -7.14 8.61 3.50
C LEU A 166 -7.92 9.54 4.44
N GLN A 167 -7.77 10.86 4.30
CA GLN A 167 -8.58 11.82 5.06
C GLN A 167 -10.06 11.69 4.78
N LEU A 168 -10.43 11.58 3.51
CA LEU A 168 -11.83 11.48 3.13
C LEU A 168 -12.43 10.18 3.66
N ALA A 169 -11.70 9.07 3.53
CA ALA A 169 -12.11 7.78 4.10
C ALA A 169 -12.32 7.88 5.62
N CYS A 170 -11.37 8.46 6.36
CA CYS A 170 -11.50 8.63 7.82
C CYS A 170 -12.65 9.59 8.20
N LYS A 171 -12.71 10.78 7.58
CA LYS A 171 -13.72 11.82 7.88
C LYS A 171 -15.14 11.35 7.58
N SER A 172 -15.31 10.56 6.53
CA SER A 172 -16.60 10.00 6.12
C SER A 172 -16.89 8.65 6.75
N ASN A 173 -16.10 8.22 7.74
CA ASN A 173 -16.26 6.97 8.50
C ASN A 173 -16.32 5.73 7.61
N ALA A 174 -15.33 5.56 6.73
CA ALA A 174 -15.26 4.46 5.80
C ALA A 174 -15.10 3.08 6.45
N PRO A 175 -15.55 2.02 5.76
CA PRO A 175 -15.31 0.66 6.22
C PRO A 175 -13.82 0.45 6.54
N PRO A 176 -13.49 -0.23 7.66
CA PRO A 176 -12.10 -0.48 8.06
C PRO A 176 -11.24 -1.08 6.95
N GLU A 177 -11.82 -1.91 6.09
CA GLU A 177 -11.16 -2.57 4.96
C GLU A 177 -10.63 -1.56 3.94
N VAL A 178 -11.37 -0.47 3.70
CA VAL A 178 -10.94 0.59 2.78
C VAL A 178 -9.75 1.35 3.37
N ILE A 179 -9.82 1.67 4.66
CA ILE A 179 -8.74 2.36 5.37
C ILE A 179 -7.50 1.47 5.42
N GLU A 180 -7.65 0.19 5.70
CA GLU A 180 -6.58 -0.80 5.68
C GLU A 180 -5.91 -0.89 4.31
N ILE A 181 -6.67 -0.98 3.21
CA ILE A 181 -6.11 -1.02 1.85
C ILE A 181 -5.30 0.24 1.56
N LEU A 182 -5.82 1.43 1.92
CA LEU A 182 -5.13 2.70 1.73
C LEU A 182 -3.81 2.73 2.51
N LEU A 183 -3.84 2.35 3.79
CA LEU A 183 -2.65 2.28 4.65
C LEU A 183 -1.63 1.26 4.12
N LYS A 184 -2.07 0.06 3.72
CA LYS A 184 -1.23 -0.99 3.13
C LYS A 184 -0.57 -0.56 1.84
N LYS A 185 -1.20 0.33 1.07
CA LYS A 185 -0.63 0.93 -0.15
C LYS A 185 0.30 2.12 0.13
N GLY A 186 0.60 2.41 1.40
CA GLY A 186 1.50 3.49 1.79
C GLY A 186 0.87 4.87 1.69
N ALA A 187 -0.45 4.98 1.86
CA ALA A 187 -1.10 6.29 1.96
C ALA A 187 -0.46 7.12 3.08
N ASN A 188 -0.13 8.38 2.77
CA ASN A 188 0.47 9.29 3.74
C ASN A 188 -0.50 9.55 4.90
N THR A 189 -0.04 9.30 6.12
CA THR A 189 -0.79 9.55 7.36
C THR A 189 -0.83 11.03 7.73
N TYR A 190 0.16 11.81 7.27
CA TYR A 190 0.27 13.27 7.41
C TYR A 190 -0.34 14.01 6.22
N LEU A 191 -1.00 15.12 6.50
CA LEU A 191 -1.93 15.75 5.57
C LEU A 191 -1.49 17.16 5.15
N GLU A 192 -2.02 17.68 4.03
CA GLU A 192 -1.65 19.02 3.50
C GLU A 192 -1.97 20.17 4.48
N ASN A 193 -2.86 19.94 5.45
CA ASN A 193 -3.21 20.89 6.51
C ASN A 193 -2.48 20.62 7.84
N ASN A 194 -1.41 19.83 7.85
CA ASN A 194 -0.64 19.41 9.04
C ASN A 194 -1.43 18.62 10.10
N LYS A 195 -2.65 18.16 9.81
CA LYS A 195 -3.36 17.21 10.69
C LYS A 195 -2.94 15.77 10.36
N LYS A 196 -3.18 14.81 11.26
CA LYS A 196 -3.02 13.38 10.97
C LYS A 196 -4.38 12.78 10.59
N ALA A 197 -4.40 11.83 9.65
CA ALA A 197 -5.67 11.19 9.24
C ALA A 197 -6.36 10.46 10.41
N ILE A 198 -5.56 9.92 11.34
CA ILE A 198 -6.03 9.29 12.58
C ILE A 198 -6.85 10.25 13.46
N ASP A 199 -6.62 11.57 13.38
CA ASP A 199 -7.34 12.57 14.18
C ASP A 199 -8.84 12.66 13.80
N TYR A 200 -9.20 12.15 12.62
CA TYR A 200 -10.59 12.09 12.14
C TYR A 200 -11.28 10.77 12.50
N VAL A 201 -10.58 9.81 13.11
CA VAL A 201 -11.08 8.46 13.38
C VAL A 201 -11.60 8.34 14.80
N THR A 202 -12.85 7.89 14.94
CA THR A 202 -13.46 7.62 16.25
C THR A 202 -13.41 6.15 16.66
N ASP A 203 -13.42 5.21 15.72
CA ASP A 203 -13.36 3.75 16.01
C ASP A 203 -11.93 3.33 16.39
N ASP A 204 -11.76 2.79 17.59
CA ASP A 204 -10.45 2.36 18.10
C ASP A 204 -9.85 1.19 17.30
N ARG A 205 -10.66 0.35 16.65
CA ARG A 205 -10.15 -0.70 15.74
C ARG A 205 -9.50 -0.10 14.51
N ILE A 206 -10.05 1.01 14.02
CA ILE A 206 -9.46 1.73 12.88
C ILE A 206 -8.18 2.44 13.34
N LYS A 207 -8.14 3.02 14.55
CA LYS A 207 -6.90 3.58 15.12
C LYS A 207 -5.81 2.51 15.22
N ASP A 208 -6.15 1.29 15.64
CA ASP A 208 -5.23 0.15 15.64
C ASP A 208 -4.63 -0.11 14.24
N LEU A 209 -5.42 0.00 13.16
CA LEU A 209 -4.89 -0.12 11.78
C LEU A 209 -3.79 0.92 11.49
N PHE A 210 -3.95 2.17 11.93
CA PHE A 210 -2.92 3.20 11.77
C PHE A 210 -1.62 2.83 12.48
N HIS A 211 -1.70 2.20 13.65
CA HIS A 211 -0.51 1.71 14.35
C HIS A 211 0.10 0.49 13.64
N ILE A 212 -0.71 -0.48 13.21
CA ILE A 212 -0.27 -1.71 12.51
C ILE A 212 0.47 -1.38 11.21
N TYR A 213 -0.02 -0.38 10.46
CA TYR A 213 0.55 0.04 9.19
C TYR A 213 1.40 1.32 9.32
N HIS A 214 1.76 1.68 10.55
CA HIS A 214 2.67 2.79 10.79
C HIS A 214 4.00 2.53 10.04
N PRO A 215 4.60 3.53 9.36
CA PRO A 215 5.79 3.31 8.53
C PRO A 215 6.94 2.62 9.28
N LEU A 216 7.21 3.06 10.51
CA LEU A 216 8.22 2.44 11.38
C LEU A 216 7.95 0.95 11.65
N VAL A 217 6.69 0.60 11.93
CA VAL A 217 6.28 -0.78 12.25
C VAL A 217 6.38 -1.66 11.00
N VAL A 218 5.95 -1.13 9.85
CA VAL A 218 6.07 -1.82 8.56
C VAL A 218 7.54 -2.08 8.22
N ASP A 219 8.42 -1.10 8.43
CA ASP A 219 9.85 -1.26 8.16
C ASP A 219 10.50 -2.27 9.12
N LEU A 220 10.15 -2.25 10.41
CA LEU A 220 10.64 -3.25 11.38
C LEU A 220 10.17 -4.67 11.06
N ARG A 221 8.93 -4.85 10.56
CA ARG A 221 8.46 -6.16 10.08
C ARG A 221 9.27 -6.63 8.87
N LYS A 222 9.56 -5.75 7.91
CA LYS A 222 10.44 -6.09 6.77
C LYS A 222 11.83 -6.50 7.26
N LEU A 223 12.38 -5.77 8.24
CA LEU A 223 13.67 -6.11 8.84
C LEU A 223 13.68 -7.53 9.42
N TYR A 224 12.62 -7.91 10.14
CA TYR A 224 12.44 -9.28 10.63
C TYR A 224 12.39 -10.30 9.48
N ASP A 225 11.63 -10.01 8.43
CA ASP A 225 11.47 -10.90 7.27
C ASP A 225 12.77 -11.06 6.47
N TRP A 226 13.59 -10.01 6.37
CA TRP A 226 14.87 -10.03 5.67
C TRP A 226 15.93 -10.86 6.41
N GLY A 227 15.93 -10.82 7.76
CA GLY A 227 16.87 -11.61 8.56
C GLY A 227 18.35 -11.26 8.33
N GLU A 228 18.65 -10.01 7.96
CA GLU A 228 20.00 -9.50 7.70
C GLU A 228 20.48 -8.58 8.84
N ILE A 229 21.82 -8.44 8.99
CA ILE A 229 22.48 -7.59 10.01
C ILE A 229 22.02 -7.89 11.46
N TYR A 230 21.85 -9.18 11.77
CA TYR A 230 21.52 -9.64 13.12
C TYR A 230 22.78 -9.81 13.98
N ASP A 231 22.65 -9.50 15.27
CA ASP A 231 23.70 -9.59 16.30
C ASP A 231 23.27 -10.48 17.48
N LEU A 232 22.03 -11.00 17.47
CA LEU A 232 21.50 -11.91 18.46
C LEU A 232 21.07 -13.24 17.82
N THR A 233 21.45 -14.34 18.46
CA THR A 233 20.95 -15.68 18.15
C THR A 233 20.19 -16.22 19.36
N ILE A 234 18.89 -16.49 19.18
CA ILE A 234 18.01 -17.03 20.22
C ILE A 234 17.91 -18.55 20.02
N PRO A 235 18.50 -19.37 20.91
CA PRO A 235 18.34 -20.81 20.86
C PRO A 235 16.98 -21.24 21.40
N THR A 236 16.42 -22.30 20.82
CA THR A 236 15.22 -23.02 21.29
C THR A 236 15.50 -24.52 21.26
N LEU A 237 14.61 -25.35 21.83
CA LEU A 237 14.75 -26.81 21.90
C LEU A 237 15.11 -27.50 20.57
N ARG A 238 14.75 -26.91 19.41
CA ARG A 238 14.93 -27.53 18.09
C ARG A 238 15.54 -26.62 17.03
N GLN A 239 15.63 -25.32 17.28
CA GLN A 239 16.01 -24.35 16.25
C GLN A 239 16.66 -23.10 16.85
N LYS A 240 17.43 -22.37 16.05
CA LYS A 240 17.95 -21.04 16.38
C LYS A 240 17.23 -19.98 15.56
N PHE A 241 16.86 -18.88 16.20
CA PHE A 241 16.30 -17.69 15.57
C PHE A 241 17.33 -16.57 15.56
N ARG A 242 17.28 -15.73 14.53
CA ARG A 242 18.12 -14.53 14.40
C ARG A 242 17.28 -13.32 14.78
N ALA A 243 17.88 -12.42 15.54
CA ALA A 243 17.24 -11.21 16.00
C ALA A 243 18.26 -10.07 16.16
N HIS A 244 17.75 -8.88 16.43
CA HIS A 244 18.53 -7.70 16.72
C HIS A 244 18.44 -7.44 18.22
N LYS A 245 19.59 -7.50 18.90
CA LYS A 245 19.70 -7.39 20.35
C LYS A 245 19.09 -6.09 20.86
N CYS A 246 19.40 -4.97 20.22
CA CYS A 246 18.86 -3.66 20.59
C CYS A 246 17.32 -3.60 20.51
N ILE A 247 16.70 -4.19 19.49
CA ILE A 247 15.24 -4.24 19.35
C ILE A 247 14.64 -5.15 20.43
N CYS A 248 15.24 -6.30 20.70
CA CYS A 248 14.77 -7.17 21.80
C CYS A 248 14.92 -6.49 23.16
N GLN A 249 16.04 -5.81 23.42
CA GLN A 249 16.31 -5.13 24.68
C GLN A 249 15.38 -3.95 24.92
N VAL A 250 15.08 -3.14 23.90
CA VAL A 250 14.15 -2.02 24.09
C VAL A 250 12.73 -2.52 24.36
N ARG A 251 12.34 -3.64 23.73
CA ARG A 251 11.02 -4.24 23.92
C ARG A 251 10.87 -4.93 25.26
N LEU A 252 11.85 -5.73 25.66
CA LEU A 252 11.79 -6.54 26.88
C LEU A 252 12.28 -5.78 28.13
N GLY A 253 13.05 -4.71 27.96
CA GLY A 253 13.59 -3.92 29.06
C GLY A 253 14.45 -4.74 30.02
N GLU A 254 14.23 -4.56 31.32
CA GLU A 254 14.92 -5.29 32.39
C GLU A 254 14.63 -6.80 32.39
N CYS A 255 13.54 -7.24 31.75
CA CYS A 255 13.18 -8.65 31.64
C CYS A 255 13.89 -9.36 30.47
N TYR A 256 14.79 -8.69 29.75
CA TYR A 256 15.49 -9.25 28.59
C TYR A 256 16.18 -10.59 28.89
N ASP A 257 16.93 -10.69 29.99
CA ASP A 257 17.67 -11.91 30.31
C ASP A 257 16.73 -13.08 30.65
N LYS A 258 15.68 -12.81 31.45
CA LYS A 258 14.64 -13.80 31.79
C LYS A 258 13.90 -14.30 30.54
N ALA A 259 13.61 -13.39 29.60
CA ALA A 259 13.02 -13.75 28.32
C ALA A 259 13.95 -14.64 27.48
N MET A 260 15.25 -14.36 27.46
CA MET A 260 16.22 -15.22 26.77
C MET A 260 16.27 -16.62 27.37
N GLU A 261 16.25 -16.74 28.70
CA GLU A 261 16.18 -18.04 29.39
C GLU A 261 14.89 -18.79 29.07
N HIS A 262 13.75 -18.09 29.06
CA HIS A 262 12.46 -18.67 28.69
C HIS A 262 12.47 -19.25 27.27
N PHE A 263 13.03 -18.54 26.30
CA PHE A 263 13.07 -18.97 24.90
C PHE A 263 13.84 -20.27 24.67
N VAL A 264 14.84 -20.58 25.49
CA VAL A 264 15.60 -21.85 25.40
C VAL A 264 14.65 -23.05 25.46
N ASN A 265 13.63 -22.96 26.31
CA ASN A 265 12.68 -24.04 26.59
C ASN A 265 11.35 -23.90 25.82
N SER A 266 11.15 -22.79 25.11
CA SER A 266 9.94 -22.54 24.31
C SER A 266 9.92 -23.33 23.00
N THR A 267 8.72 -23.54 22.48
CA THR A 267 8.50 -24.11 21.16
C THR A 267 8.87 -23.14 20.04
N LYS A 268 9.11 -23.67 18.84
CA LYS A 268 9.33 -22.88 17.63
C LYS A 268 8.19 -21.87 17.37
N MET A 269 6.95 -22.29 17.63
CA MET A 269 5.77 -21.48 17.34
C MET A 269 5.66 -20.28 18.29
N GLU A 270 5.92 -20.49 19.58
CA GLU A 270 5.92 -19.42 20.59
C GLU A 270 7.00 -18.38 20.28
N VAL A 271 8.25 -18.80 20.07
CA VAL A 271 9.35 -17.87 19.74
C VAL A 271 9.09 -17.09 18.45
N ALA A 272 8.49 -17.73 17.44
CA ALA A 272 8.09 -17.03 16.22
C ALA A 272 7.02 -15.97 16.47
N LYS A 273 6.03 -16.22 17.33
CA LYS A 273 5.01 -15.24 17.71
C LYS A 273 5.61 -14.09 18.52
N TYR A 274 6.49 -14.37 19.47
CA TYR A 274 7.22 -13.34 20.22
C TYR A 274 8.04 -12.44 19.32
N LEU A 275 8.79 -13.01 18.38
CA LEU A 275 9.57 -12.20 17.46
C LEU A 275 8.67 -11.35 16.56
N LYS A 276 7.57 -11.88 16.04
CA LYS A 276 6.58 -11.07 15.31
C LYS A 276 6.09 -9.88 16.13
N TRP A 277 5.83 -10.08 17.43
CA TRP A 277 5.47 -8.99 18.35
C TRP A 277 6.61 -8.00 18.59
N VAL A 278 7.86 -8.47 18.75
CA VAL A 278 9.04 -7.61 18.95
C VAL A 278 9.21 -6.61 17.80
N TYR A 279 9.03 -7.04 16.55
CA TYR A 279 9.21 -6.19 15.37
C TYR A 279 7.94 -5.52 14.86
N GLY A 280 6.77 -6.08 15.16
CA GLY A 280 5.51 -5.63 14.57
C GLY A 280 4.49 -5.09 15.54
N GLY A 281 4.74 -5.22 16.85
CA GLY A 281 3.70 -5.10 17.87
C GLY A 281 2.62 -6.15 17.68
N ILE A 282 1.59 -6.09 18.51
CA ILE A 282 0.36 -6.83 18.28
C ILE A 282 -0.85 -5.91 18.47
N SER A 283 -1.92 -6.14 17.73
CA SER A 283 -3.19 -5.49 18.04
C SER A 283 -3.82 -6.20 19.23
N LYS A 284 -4.49 -5.45 20.10
CA LYS A 284 -5.28 -5.99 21.21
C LYS A 284 -6.43 -6.90 20.75
N TYR A 285 -6.79 -6.84 19.47
CA TYR A 285 -7.80 -7.70 18.85
C TYR A 285 -7.21 -8.95 18.17
N SER A 286 -5.88 -9.11 18.18
CA SER A 286 -5.22 -10.28 17.62
C SER A 286 -5.42 -11.51 18.51
N PRO A 287 -5.61 -12.71 17.95
CA PRO A 287 -5.69 -13.95 18.74
C PRO A 287 -4.38 -14.27 19.48
N ASP A 288 -3.26 -13.70 19.05
CA ASP A 288 -1.97 -13.89 19.71
C ASP A 288 -1.77 -12.95 20.92
N PHE A 289 -2.69 -11.99 21.18
CA PHE A 289 -2.53 -10.95 22.21
C PHE A 289 -2.44 -11.53 23.63
N GLU A 290 -3.39 -12.40 24.00
CA GLU A 290 -3.44 -13.01 25.33
C GLU A 290 -2.15 -13.76 25.67
N MET A 291 -1.60 -14.51 24.70
CA MET A 291 -0.35 -15.24 24.87
C MET A 291 0.85 -14.30 25.09
N ILE A 292 0.91 -13.16 24.40
CA ILE A 292 1.97 -12.16 24.63
C ILE A 292 1.85 -11.53 26.03
N GLU A 293 0.62 -11.28 26.51
CA GLU A 293 0.43 -10.78 27.86
C GLU A 293 0.80 -11.80 28.94
N GLU A 294 0.44 -13.07 28.74
CA GLU A 294 0.81 -14.18 29.63
C GLU A 294 2.33 -14.32 29.72
N PHE A 295 3.02 -14.30 28.58
CA PHE A 295 4.48 -14.30 28.53
C PHE A 295 5.11 -13.17 29.33
N GLY A 296 4.60 -11.94 29.16
CA GLY A 296 5.08 -10.80 29.91
C GLY A 296 5.00 -11.04 31.42
N LYS A 297 3.88 -11.62 31.89
CA LYS A 297 3.70 -11.99 33.30
C LYS A 297 4.67 -13.10 33.72
N GLU A 298 4.89 -14.11 32.90
CA GLU A 298 5.78 -15.25 33.18
C GLU A 298 7.24 -14.81 33.36
N ILE A 299 7.73 -13.89 32.53
CA ILE A 299 9.08 -13.33 32.67
C ILE A 299 9.18 -12.26 33.77
N GLY A 300 8.09 -12.02 34.51
CA GLY A 300 8.03 -11.09 35.62
C GLY A 300 8.04 -9.61 35.21
N MET A 301 7.54 -9.29 34.02
CA MET A 301 7.33 -7.91 33.58
C MET A 301 6.22 -7.27 34.44
N LYS A 302 6.39 -6.00 34.79
CA LYS A 302 5.39 -5.28 35.59
C LYS A 302 4.10 -5.18 34.79
N LYS A 303 2.96 -5.19 35.49
CA LYS A 303 1.64 -5.12 34.85
C LYS A 303 1.50 -3.92 33.90
N GLU A 304 1.97 -2.76 34.32
CA GLU A 304 1.95 -1.52 33.53
C GLU A 304 2.78 -1.67 32.23
N ASP A 305 3.96 -2.28 32.34
CA ASP A 305 4.83 -2.57 31.19
C ASP A 305 4.17 -3.57 30.23
N VAL A 306 3.48 -4.60 30.74
CA VAL A 306 2.75 -5.56 29.91
C VAL A 306 1.63 -4.86 29.14
N GLU A 307 0.83 -4.02 29.80
CA GLU A 307 -0.29 -3.30 29.17
C GLU A 307 0.22 -2.33 28.08
N GLU A 308 1.29 -1.58 28.35
CA GLU A 308 1.87 -0.65 27.38
C GLU A 308 2.54 -1.39 26.23
N LYS A 309 3.46 -2.31 26.55
CA LYS A 309 4.37 -2.92 25.57
C LYS A 309 3.69 -3.99 24.74
N SER A 310 2.59 -4.60 25.17
CA SER A 310 1.92 -5.62 24.35
C SER A 310 1.42 -5.04 23.03
N THR A 311 1.10 -3.76 22.95
CA THR A 311 0.51 -3.16 21.75
C THR A 311 1.52 -2.63 20.72
N THR A 312 1.01 -2.28 19.53
CA THR A 312 1.80 -1.61 18.49
C THR A 312 2.17 -0.17 18.87
N ASP A 313 1.35 0.51 19.67
CA ASP A 313 1.69 1.84 20.21
C ASP A 313 2.90 1.78 21.15
N GLY A 314 2.95 0.75 22.01
CA GLY A 314 4.11 0.48 22.86
C GLY A 314 5.40 0.26 22.07
N LEU A 315 5.34 -0.45 20.93
CA LEU A 315 6.48 -0.60 20.04
C LEU A 315 6.98 0.76 19.51
N ILE A 316 6.08 1.62 19.04
CA ILE A 316 6.46 2.95 18.51
C ILE A 316 7.13 3.80 19.59
N LYS A 317 6.59 3.78 20.81
CA LYS A 317 7.16 4.49 21.96
C LYS A 317 8.54 3.96 22.33
N ASP A 318 8.69 2.64 22.41
CA ASP A 318 9.96 2.00 22.72
C ASP A 318 11.04 2.38 21.69
N ILE A 319 10.73 2.29 20.40
CA ILE A 319 11.70 2.64 19.35
C ILE A 319 12.01 4.14 19.35
N SER A 320 11.04 5.00 19.65
CA SER A 320 11.28 6.45 19.77
C SER A 320 12.25 6.76 20.91
N LYS A 321 12.17 6.06 22.05
CA LYS A 321 13.09 6.24 23.19
C LYS A 321 14.54 5.91 22.83
N LEU A 322 14.80 5.03 21.86
CA LEU A 322 16.16 4.72 21.39
C LEU A 322 16.89 5.92 20.77
N TYR A 323 16.17 6.96 20.35
CA TYR A 323 16.83 8.17 19.85
C TYR A 323 17.54 8.93 20.98
N GLU A 324 16.89 9.03 22.14
CA GLU A 324 17.37 9.74 23.32
C GLU A 324 18.36 8.90 24.14
N ASP A 325 18.20 7.57 24.11
CA ASP A 325 19.10 6.66 24.81
C ASP A 325 20.43 6.49 24.06
N GLU A 326 21.55 6.74 24.74
CA GLU A 326 22.89 6.48 24.21
C GLU A 326 23.22 4.97 24.18
N LYS A 327 22.47 4.15 24.93
CA LYS A 327 22.70 2.71 25.06
C LYS A 327 22.42 1.99 23.74
N GLY A 328 23.43 1.27 23.24
CA GLY A 328 23.28 0.41 22.07
C GLY A 328 23.50 1.12 20.73
N LYS A 329 23.85 2.42 20.72
CA LYS A 329 24.36 3.11 19.53
C LYS A 329 25.69 2.48 19.12
N ASP A 330 25.70 1.84 17.97
CA ASP A 330 26.79 1.01 17.44
C ASP A 330 27.40 1.59 16.15
N PHE A 331 26.95 2.78 15.74
CA PHE A 331 27.36 3.42 14.50
C PHE A 331 27.38 4.95 14.60
N GLU A 332 28.19 5.62 13.78
CA GLU A 332 28.31 7.08 13.74
C GLU A 332 28.19 7.63 12.31
N ILE A 333 27.40 8.69 12.14
CA ILE A 333 27.41 9.49 10.91
C ILE A 333 28.30 10.71 11.15
N ILE A 334 29.30 10.94 10.29
CA ILE A 334 30.22 12.07 10.39
C ILE A 334 29.76 13.17 9.43
N VAL A 335 29.42 14.34 9.96
CA VAL A 335 28.99 15.52 9.20
C VAL A 335 29.84 16.70 9.65
N ASP A 336 30.63 17.30 8.76
CA ASP A 336 31.50 18.44 9.08
C ASP A 336 32.31 18.24 10.39
N GLU A 337 32.98 17.08 10.50
CA GLU A 337 33.75 16.64 11.69
C GLU A 337 32.91 16.33 12.94
N VAL A 338 31.61 16.58 12.93
CA VAL A 338 30.68 16.21 14.01
C VAL A 338 30.26 14.75 13.86
N LYS A 339 30.48 13.96 14.92
CA LYS A 339 30.01 12.58 15.03
C LYS A 339 28.59 12.54 15.60
N ILE A 340 27.66 11.95 14.85
CA ILE A 340 26.27 11.73 15.27
C ILE A 340 26.09 10.24 15.56
N PRO A 341 26.03 9.81 16.83
CA PRO A 341 25.90 8.41 17.18
C PRO A 341 24.46 7.93 16.93
N VAL A 342 24.33 6.74 16.36
CA VAL A 342 23.06 6.14 15.90
C VAL A 342 23.10 4.62 16.03
N HIS A 343 21.93 4.00 15.91
CA HIS A 343 21.79 2.55 15.82
C HIS A 343 21.79 2.13 14.35
N LYS A 344 22.77 1.31 13.96
CA LYS A 344 22.93 0.77 12.60
C LYS A 344 21.66 0.12 12.10
N VAL A 345 20.97 -0.61 12.98
CA VAL A 345 19.71 -1.29 12.66
C VAL A 345 18.61 -0.32 12.21
N ILE A 346 18.53 0.87 12.79
CA ILE A 346 17.48 1.85 12.46
C ILE A 346 17.76 2.47 11.09
N LEU A 347 19.01 2.81 10.81
CA LEU A 347 19.42 3.27 9.48
C LEU A 347 19.17 2.20 8.41
N PHE A 348 19.59 0.96 8.67
CA PHE A 348 19.38 -0.17 7.76
C PHE A 348 17.89 -0.43 7.50
N CYS A 349 17.06 -0.33 8.53
CA CYS A 349 15.63 -0.56 8.46
C CYS A 349 14.89 0.56 7.70
N ARG A 350 15.27 1.83 7.90
CA ARG A 350 14.47 2.99 7.48
C ARG A 350 15.02 3.75 6.27
N CYS A 351 16.26 3.53 5.87
CA CYS A 351 16.90 4.24 4.75
C CYS A 351 17.52 3.27 3.74
N GLU A 352 17.05 3.31 2.48
CA GLU A 352 17.51 2.44 1.40
C GLU A 352 19.00 2.64 1.08
N ILE A 353 19.50 3.89 1.16
CA ILE A 353 20.91 4.17 0.89
C ILE A 353 21.81 3.55 1.94
N TYR A 354 21.53 3.76 3.24
CA TYR A 354 22.33 3.14 4.29
C TYR A 354 22.21 1.63 4.26
N ARG A 355 21.02 1.09 3.95
CA ARG A 355 20.83 -0.34 3.72
C ARG A 355 21.76 -0.85 2.62
N ALA A 356 21.69 -0.27 1.43
CA ALA A 356 22.52 -0.68 0.30
C ALA A 356 24.01 -0.59 0.64
N MET A 357 24.43 0.48 1.29
CA MET A 357 25.79 0.68 1.76
C MET A 357 26.24 -0.45 2.71
N PHE A 358 25.45 -0.78 3.73
CA PHE A 358 25.79 -1.85 4.66
C PHE A 358 25.80 -3.24 4.01
N LEU A 359 24.96 -3.48 3.00
CA LEU A 359 24.95 -4.74 2.24
C LEU A 359 26.14 -4.88 1.29
N LEU A 360 26.61 -3.78 0.70
CA LEU A 360 27.81 -3.77 -0.15
C LEU A 360 29.08 -3.92 0.69
N ASN A 361 29.12 -3.29 1.87
CA ASN A 361 30.27 -3.25 2.75
C ASN A 361 30.14 -4.25 3.92
N LYS A 362 29.55 -5.44 3.71
CA LYS A 362 29.32 -6.44 4.79
C LYS A 362 30.59 -6.84 5.57
N ASN A 363 31.77 -6.73 4.95
CA ASN A 363 33.06 -7.06 5.56
C ASN A 363 33.80 -5.83 6.14
N ASP A 364 33.23 -4.64 5.97
CA ASP A 364 33.77 -3.43 6.59
C ASP A 364 33.34 -3.38 8.05
N ASN A 365 34.33 -3.42 8.95
CA ASN A 365 34.13 -3.30 10.38
C ASN A 365 34.10 -1.83 10.85
N SER A 366 34.11 -0.87 9.91
CA SER A 366 33.92 0.53 10.26
C SER A 366 32.57 0.72 10.94
N ASN A 367 32.61 1.41 12.08
CA ASN A 367 31.44 1.81 12.84
C ASN A 367 31.08 3.28 12.56
N GLN A 368 31.60 3.85 11.47
CA GLN A 368 31.37 5.24 11.13
C GLN A 368 31.34 5.45 9.62
N VAL A 369 30.54 6.41 9.15
CA VAL A 369 30.48 6.80 7.73
C VAL A 369 30.42 8.32 7.59
N PRO A 370 31.17 8.93 6.65
CA PRO A 370 30.94 10.32 6.28
C PRO A 370 29.59 10.48 5.60
N ASP A 371 28.84 11.50 5.99
CA ASP A 371 27.67 11.91 5.23
C ASP A 371 28.10 12.63 3.95
N VAL A 372 27.56 12.16 2.82
CA VAL A 372 27.88 12.69 1.48
C VAL A 372 26.71 13.45 0.87
N SER A 373 25.66 13.73 1.66
CA SER A 373 24.47 14.43 1.18
C SER A 373 24.69 15.94 1.04
N GLY A 374 25.75 16.47 1.65
CA GLY A 374 26.08 17.90 1.67
C GLY A 374 25.09 18.74 2.48
N ARG A 375 24.44 18.14 3.49
CA ARG A 375 23.47 18.81 4.37
C ARG A 375 24.11 19.24 5.68
N SER A 376 23.53 20.26 6.29
CA SER A 376 23.98 20.73 7.61
C SER A 376 23.81 19.66 8.69
N VAL A 377 24.64 19.76 9.74
CA VAL A 377 24.57 18.91 10.93
C VAL A 377 23.16 18.88 11.52
N ASP A 378 22.47 20.02 11.58
CA ASP A 378 21.12 20.12 12.15
C ASP A 378 20.07 19.42 11.28
N THR A 379 20.21 19.47 9.95
CA THR A 379 19.40 18.68 9.03
C THR A 379 19.59 17.19 9.25
N ILE A 380 20.83 16.72 9.39
CA ILE A 380 21.10 15.30 9.60
C ILE A 380 20.55 14.85 10.97
N LYS A 381 20.69 15.66 12.03
CA LYS A 381 20.08 15.36 13.33
C LYS A 381 18.55 15.27 13.25
N ALA A 382 17.90 16.23 12.57
CA ALA A 382 16.45 16.21 12.37
C ALA A 382 16.00 15.00 11.54
N PHE A 383 16.77 14.64 10.50
CA PHE A 383 16.54 13.46 9.68
C PHE A 383 16.65 12.18 10.51
N VAL A 384 17.73 12.02 11.27
CA VAL A 384 17.93 10.88 12.17
C VAL A 384 16.77 10.78 13.15
N LYS A 385 16.39 11.88 13.83
CA LYS A 385 15.23 11.90 14.72
C LYS A 385 13.95 11.39 14.06
N TYR A 386 13.71 11.79 12.82
CA TYR A 386 12.56 11.32 12.04
C TYR A 386 12.61 9.80 11.75
N LEU A 387 13.81 9.24 11.51
CA LEU A 387 13.93 7.79 11.30
C LEU A 387 13.47 6.98 12.52
N TYR A 388 13.73 7.48 13.74
CA TYR A 388 13.33 6.83 14.99
C TYR A 388 11.87 7.07 15.35
N THR A 389 11.39 8.30 15.16
CA THR A 389 10.15 8.75 15.79
C THR A 389 8.99 8.96 14.81
N ASP A 390 9.28 8.98 13.51
CA ASP A 390 8.35 9.41 12.45
C ASP A 390 7.74 10.81 12.71
N ASN A 391 8.42 11.62 13.51
CA ASN A 391 8.07 12.99 13.84
C ASN A 391 9.28 13.92 13.63
N LEU A 392 9.00 15.20 13.42
CA LEU A 392 9.98 16.28 13.32
C LEU A 392 9.59 17.38 14.30
N ASP A 393 10.57 18.18 14.73
CA ASP A 393 10.29 19.30 15.63
C ASP A 393 9.47 20.38 14.93
N ASP A 394 8.46 20.91 15.64
CA ASP A 394 7.57 21.94 15.07
C ASP A 394 8.29 23.27 14.81
N ASN A 395 9.41 23.50 15.51
CA ASN A 395 10.18 24.74 15.47
C ASN A 395 11.47 24.64 14.64
N LEU A 396 11.55 23.71 13.69
CA LEU A 396 12.72 23.62 12.82
C LEU A 396 12.96 24.91 12.03
N GLU A 397 14.23 25.29 11.92
CA GLU A 397 14.62 26.44 11.11
C GLU A 397 14.24 26.25 9.64
N LYS A 398 13.94 27.35 8.95
CA LYS A 398 13.51 27.30 7.54
C LYS A 398 14.54 26.65 6.62
N ASP A 399 15.83 26.85 6.91
CA ASP A 399 16.91 26.27 6.13
C ASP A 399 17.02 24.76 6.35
N VAL A 400 16.82 24.28 7.58
CA VAL A 400 16.72 22.84 7.90
C VAL A 400 15.51 22.20 7.21
N ILE A 401 14.34 22.84 7.26
CA ILE A 401 13.14 22.35 6.55
C ILE A 401 13.39 22.25 5.03
N ARG A 402 14.06 23.25 4.46
CA ARG A 402 14.43 23.25 3.03
C ARG A 402 15.36 22.09 2.71
N GLU A 403 16.41 21.92 3.50
CA GLU A 403 17.40 20.86 3.31
C GLU A 403 16.80 19.46 3.48
N LEU A 404 15.94 19.25 4.47
CA LEU A 404 15.22 17.98 4.68
C LEU A 404 14.34 17.61 3.47
N SER A 405 13.68 18.60 2.87
CA SER A 405 12.86 18.37 1.68
C SER A 405 13.67 17.84 0.51
N ASP A 406 14.90 18.32 0.34
CA ASP A 406 15.79 17.88 -0.73
C ASP A 406 16.56 16.59 -0.35
N ALA A 407 16.80 16.38 0.96
CA ALA A 407 17.45 15.19 1.50
C ALA A 407 16.58 13.93 1.35
N LYS A 408 15.25 14.06 1.42
CA LYS A 408 14.31 12.94 1.26
C LYS A 408 14.57 12.10 0.00
N ASP A 409 14.75 12.80 -1.12
CA ASP A 409 14.94 12.15 -2.42
C ASP A 409 16.36 11.58 -2.54
N PHE A 410 17.33 12.25 -1.93
CA PHE A 410 18.69 11.73 -1.81
C PHE A 410 18.68 10.40 -1.03
N TYR A 411 18.17 10.38 0.22
CA TYR A 411 18.21 9.21 1.09
C TYR A 411 17.24 8.08 0.72
N GLN A 412 16.42 8.27 -0.33
CA GLN A 412 15.48 7.28 -0.86
C GLN A 412 14.73 6.55 0.26
N LEU A 413 14.00 7.30 1.08
CA LEU A 413 13.27 6.72 2.21
C LEU A 413 12.33 5.60 1.76
N THR A 414 12.18 4.57 2.61
CA THR A 414 11.30 3.42 2.36
C THR A 414 9.88 3.88 1.96
N PRO A 415 9.19 3.15 1.06
CA PRO A 415 7.81 3.46 0.72
C PRO A 415 6.91 3.52 1.98
N GLY A 416 6.27 4.67 2.21
CA GLY A 416 5.49 4.95 3.42
C GLY A 416 6.14 5.94 4.40
N SER A 417 7.47 6.11 4.33
CA SER A 417 8.25 7.06 5.15
C SER A 417 8.17 8.47 4.57
N SER A 418 6.97 9.04 4.55
CA SER A 418 6.74 10.38 4.06
C SER A 418 6.96 11.44 5.13
N LEU A 419 7.94 12.32 4.90
CA LEU A 419 8.10 13.54 5.71
C LEU A 419 6.77 14.32 5.81
N PRO A 420 6.54 15.00 6.96
CA PRO A 420 5.41 15.90 7.15
C PRO A 420 5.21 16.86 5.97
N VAL A 421 3.96 17.17 5.66
CA VAL A 421 3.63 17.87 4.42
C VAL A 421 4.12 19.32 4.40
N TYR A 422 4.30 19.95 5.57
CA TYR A 422 4.94 21.27 5.66
C TYR A 422 6.39 21.27 5.13
N VAL A 423 7.10 20.14 5.22
CA VAL A 423 8.43 19.98 4.61
C VAL A 423 8.31 19.96 3.07
N LYS A 424 7.29 19.28 2.53
CA LYS A 424 7.04 19.18 1.08
C LYS A 424 6.61 20.51 0.43
N HIS A 425 5.83 21.34 1.13
CA HIS A 425 5.27 22.57 0.53
C HIS A 425 6.29 23.69 0.30
N TYR A 426 7.47 23.64 0.92
CA TYR A 426 8.54 24.59 0.64
C TYR A 426 8.98 24.55 -0.84
N GLN A 427 9.03 23.35 -1.44
CA GLN A 427 9.38 23.17 -2.86
C GLN A 427 8.36 23.78 -3.83
N LYS A 428 7.05 23.78 -3.50
CA LYS A 428 5.98 24.29 -4.40
C LYS A 428 6.06 25.79 -4.66
N ARG A 429 6.72 26.59 -3.81
CA ARG A 429 6.92 28.04 -4.06
C ARG A 429 7.95 28.34 -5.15
N ARG A 430 8.80 27.38 -5.51
CA ARG A 430 9.87 27.56 -6.51
C ARG A 430 9.34 27.54 -7.96
N ARG A 431 8.23 26.83 -8.23
CA ARG A 431 7.63 26.76 -9.59
C ARG A 431 6.74 27.95 -9.97
N ARG A 432 6.49 28.90 -9.06
CA ARG A 432 5.68 30.11 -9.35
C ARG A 432 6.51 31.39 -9.57
N LYS A 433 7.84 31.29 -9.62
CA LYS A 433 8.74 32.44 -9.89
C LYS A 433 9.64 32.27 -11.11
N ILE A 434 9.42 31.23 -11.91
CA ILE A 434 10.06 31.05 -13.21
C ILE A 434 8.94 30.65 -14.17
N TYR A 435 8.16 31.64 -14.62
CA TYR A 435 7.44 31.72 -15.90
C TYR A 435 6.84 33.12 -16.01
#